data_AF-A0A1G0XPM9-F1
#
_entry.id   AF-A0A1G0XPM9-F1
#
_cell.length_a   1.000
_cell.length_b   1.000
_cell.length_c   1.000
_cell.angle_alpha   90.00
_cell.angle_beta   90.00
_cell.angle_gamma   90.00
#
_symmetry.space_group_name_H-M   'P 1'
#
loop_
_entity.id
_entity.type
_entity.pdbx_description
1 polymer ?
#
loop_
_entity_poly.entity_id
_entity_poly.type
_entity_poly.pdbx_seq_one_letter_code
_entity_poly.pdbx_strand_id
1 'polypeptide(L)'
;MSRNNKIILCVVLSFVAFASVAIVIGIQQFRKEMHKGFMNPLIYESPSPSQMGKAMFVTQGFQDRGMHLYISDNKARQENIDVGEIFWSHTKATRATWSKDGSIIACENDIGNHEYFSYVYDFQKDILYYPPGISWCSAEYNLSEEAWAEHSQKMKLLIDERGGRTKDIDLNLIYGNGRAPSTKEWEELNKLYKPFETKSNR
;
A
#
# COMPACT_ATOMS: atom_id res chain seq x y z
N MET A 1 49.43 27.24 -34.17
CA MET A 1 47.98 26.97 -34.26
C MET A 1 47.29 28.19 -34.85
N SER A 2 46.59 28.06 -35.99
CA SER A 2 45.99 29.22 -36.70
C SER A 2 44.88 29.87 -35.87
N ARG A 3 44.61 31.16 -36.10
CA ARG A 3 43.53 31.91 -35.42
C ARG A 3 42.17 31.21 -35.59
N ASN A 4 41.93 30.58 -36.74
CA ASN A 4 40.73 29.80 -37.02
C ASN A 4 40.64 28.54 -36.16
N ASN A 5 41.76 27.83 -35.94
CA ASN A 5 41.78 26.65 -35.08
C ASN A 5 41.49 27.01 -33.61
N LYS A 6 41.91 28.19 -33.14
CA LYS A 6 41.58 28.67 -31.79
C LYS A 6 40.09 28.99 -31.64
N ILE A 7 39.48 29.61 -32.65
CA ILE A 7 38.04 29.92 -32.66
C ILE A 7 37.22 28.63 -32.68
N ILE A 8 37.57 27.67 -33.54
CA ILE A 8 36.90 26.36 -33.61
C ILE A 8 37.01 25.63 -32.27
N LEU A 9 38.21 25.62 -31.66
CA LEU A 9 38.41 24.99 -30.36
C LEU A 9 37.54 25.63 -29.26
N CYS A 10 37.46 26.97 -29.20
CA CYS A 10 36.60 27.66 -28.23
C CYS A 10 35.11 27.33 -28.44
N VAL A 11 34.64 27.24 -29.68
CA VAL A 11 33.24 26.89 -29.98
C VAL A 11 32.94 25.45 -29.56
N VAL A 12 33.85 24.51 -29.85
CA VAL A 12 33.70 23.11 -29.46
C VAL A 12 33.70 22.96 -27.94
N LEU A 13 34.62 23.63 -27.23
CA LEU A 13 34.67 23.59 -25.76
C LEU A 13 33.40 24.17 -25.12
N SER A 14 32.89 25.28 -25.64
CA SER A 14 31.62 25.86 -25.18
C SER A 14 30.43 24.93 -25.39
N PHE A 15 30.38 24.24 -26.54
CA PHE A 15 29.33 23.26 -26.83
C PHE A 15 29.40 22.05 -25.88
N VAL A 16 30.60 21.51 -25.64
CA VAL A 16 30.82 20.39 -24.72
C VAL A 16 30.44 20.79 -23.29
N ALA A 17 30.79 22.01 -22.85
CA ALA A 17 30.41 22.51 -21.53
C ALA A 17 28.89 22.63 -21.38
N PHE A 18 28.20 23.19 -22.40
CA PHE A 18 26.75 23.32 -22.39
C PHE A 18 26.04 21.96 -22.40
N ALA A 19 26.47 21.03 -23.24
CA ALA A 19 25.94 19.67 -23.28
C ALA A 19 26.13 18.95 -21.94
N SER A 20 27.29 19.12 -21.30
CA SER A 20 27.57 18.52 -19.99
C SER A 20 26.62 19.05 -18.90
N VAL A 21 26.37 20.36 -18.87
CA VAL A 21 25.43 20.97 -17.92
C VAL A 21 24.01 20.46 -18.17
N ALA A 22 23.57 20.39 -19.44
CA ALA A 22 22.24 19.88 -19.79
C ALA A 22 22.06 18.42 -19.37
N ILE A 23 23.08 17.57 -19.56
CA ILE A 23 23.07 16.17 -19.12
C ILE A 23 22.96 16.08 -17.59
N VAL A 24 23.74 16.88 -16.84
CA VAL A 24 23.68 16.88 -15.37
C VAL A 24 22.30 17.30 -14.87
N ILE A 25 21.72 18.36 -15.44
CA ILE A 25 20.35 18.81 -15.11
C ILE A 25 19.34 17.70 -15.45
N GLY A 26 19.46 17.07 -16.62
CA GLY A 26 18.61 15.96 -17.03
C GLY A 26 18.67 14.77 -16.09
N ILE A 27 19.87 14.37 -15.65
CA ILE A 27 20.08 13.29 -14.69
C ILE A 27 19.50 13.66 -13.32
N GLN A 28 19.67 14.91 -12.85
CA GLN A 28 19.10 15.36 -11.59
C GLN A 28 17.57 15.36 -11.62
N GLN A 29 16.97 15.83 -12.71
CA GLN A 29 15.52 15.82 -12.90
C GLN A 29 14.98 14.39 -12.99
N PHE A 30 15.63 13.53 -13.77
CA PHE A 30 15.29 12.11 -13.86
C PHE A 30 15.40 11.42 -12.50
N ARG A 31 16.48 11.65 -11.75
CA ARG A 31 16.63 11.14 -10.37
C ARG A 31 15.52 11.62 -9.46
N LYS A 32 15.11 12.88 -9.56
CA LYS A 32 14.02 13.43 -8.75
C LYS A 32 12.67 12.78 -9.07
N GLU A 33 12.36 12.59 -10.35
CA GLU A 33 11.11 11.94 -10.77
C GLU A 33 11.12 10.43 -10.47
N MET A 34 12.26 9.76 -10.66
CA MET A 34 12.45 8.37 -10.20
C MET A 34 12.31 8.28 -8.68
N HIS A 35 12.92 9.17 -7.91
CA HIS A 35 12.79 9.16 -6.46
C HIS A 35 11.33 9.37 -6.02
N LYS A 36 10.58 10.25 -6.68
CA LYS A 36 9.14 10.39 -6.42
C LYS A 36 8.34 9.13 -6.78
N GLY A 37 8.64 8.48 -7.89
CA GLY A 37 7.93 7.28 -8.34
C GLY A 37 8.30 6.01 -7.57
N PHE A 38 9.52 5.92 -7.05
CA PHE A 38 10.04 4.74 -6.37
C PHE A 38 9.98 4.82 -4.84
N MET A 39 9.90 6.02 -4.25
CA MET A 39 10.00 6.20 -2.79
C MET A 39 8.73 6.71 -2.14
N ASN A 40 7.79 7.28 -2.90
CA ASN A 40 6.61 7.87 -2.28
C ASN A 40 5.54 6.81 -2.01
N PRO A 41 4.99 6.77 -0.78
CA PRO A 41 3.81 5.97 -0.50
C PRO A 41 2.67 6.39 -1.42
N LEU A 42 1.84 5.43 -1.81
CA LEU A 42 0.60 5.65 -2.54
C LEU A 42 -0.56 5.30 -1.64
N ILE A 43 -1.61 6.11 -1.70
CA ILE A 43 -2.91 5.86 -1.08
C ILE A 43 -3.92 5.58 -2.17
N TYR A 44 -4.62 4.45 -2.04
CA TYR A 44 -5.85 4.19 -2.76
C TYR A 44 -7.01 4.12 -1.78
N GLU A 45 -8.04 4.92 -2.01
CA GLU A 45 -9.22 5.00 -1.14
C GLU A 45 -10.40 4.29 -1.80
N SER A 46 -11.07 3.42 -1.06
CA SER A 46 -12.28 2.75 -1.48
C SER A 46 -13.41 3.09 -0.49
N PRO A 47 -14.40 3.92 -0.89
CA PRO A 47 -15.53 4.23 -0.03
C PRO A 47 -16.45 3.02 0.10
N SER A 48 -17.02 2.83 1.29
CA SER A 48 -18.07 1.84 1.52
C SER A 48 -19.29 2.14 0.63
N PRO A 49 -19.89 1.13 -0.03
CA PRO A 49 -21.12 1.29 -0.80
C PRO A 49 -22.28 1.95 -0.03
N SER A 50 -22.35 1.76 1.28
CA SER A 50 -23.38 2.30 2.15
C SER A 50 -22.94 3.55 2.93
N GLN A 51 -21.77 4.10 2.59
CA GLN A 51 -21.19 5.28 3.25
C GLN A 51 -21.02 5.11 4.77
N MET A 52 -20.80 3.88 5.26
CA MET A 52 -20.44 3.64 6.66
C MET A 52 -19.02 4.11 6.98
N GLY A 53 -18.14 4.17 5.97
CA GLY A 53 -16.76 4.57 6.11
C GLY A 53 -16.00 4.41 4.80
N LYS A 54 -14.68 4.35 4.88
CA LYS A 54 -13.78 4.05 3.75
C LYS A 54 -12.63 3.15 4.20
N ALA A 55 -12.15 2.37 3.25
CA ALA A 55 -10.89 1.65 3.34
C ALA A 55 -9.81 2.44 2.60
N MET A 56 -8.62 2.53 3.18
CA MET A 56 -7.46 3.15 2.56
C MET A 56 -6.33 2.13 2.50
N PHE A 57 -5.85 1.86 1.30
CA PHE A 57 -4.73 0.97 1.04
C PHE A 57 -3.49 1.83 0.82
N VAL A 58 -2.50 1.66 1.67
CA VAL A 58 -1.32 2.53 1.72
C VAL A 58 -0.07 1.69 1.48
N THR A 59 0.65 1.95 0.40
CA THR A 59 1.92 1.28 0.13
C THR A 59 3.03 1.87 1.00
N GLN A 60 3.86 1.03 1.60
CA GLN A 60 5.10 1.47 2.24
C GLN A 60 6.21 1.71 1.21
N GLY A 61 7.11 2.66 1.50
CA GLY A 61 8.17 3.12 0.62
C GLY A 61 9.29 2.10 0.36
N PHE A 62 10.29 2.52 -0.42
CA PHE A 62 11.27 1.66 -1.09
C PHE A 62 12.02 0.66 -0.19
N GLN A 63 11.98 -0.60 -0.61
CA GLN A 63 12.58 -1.83 -0.07
C GLN A 63 11.73 -2.70 0.84
N ASP A 64 10.69 -2.16 1.48
CA ASP A 64 9.74 -2.95 2.27
C ASP A 64 8.35 -2.82 1.63
N ARG A 65 8.06 -3.73 0.70
CA ARG A 65 6.84 -3.77 -0.13
C ARG A 65 5.57 -4.08 0.67
N GLY A 66 5.44 -3.57 1.88
CA GLY A 66 4.23 -3.66 2.68
C GLY A 66 3.11 -2.82 2.06
N MET A 67 1.88 -3.28 2.26
CA MET A 67 0.68 -2.51 2.02
C MET A 67 -0.13 -2.57 3.29
N HIS A 68 -0.53 -1.44 3.82
CA HIS A 68 -1.38 -1.37 5.00
C HIS A 68 -2.81 -1.08 4.62
N LEU A 69 -3.73 -1.72 5.32
CA LEU A 69 -5.14 -1.36 5.32
C LEU A 69 -5.41 -0.44 6.51
N TYR A 70 -5.91 0.75 6.20
CA TYR A 70 -6.49 1.66 7.19
C TYR A 70 -7.99 1.76 6.98
N ILE A 71 -8.72 1.95 8.07
CA ILE A 71 -10.17 2.15 8.06
C ILE A 71 -10.51 3.50 8.66
N SER A 72 -11.42 4.22 8.02
CA SER A 72 -12.01 5.44 8.54
C SER A 72 -13.52 5.26 8.65
N ASP A 73 -14.06 5.36 9.85
CA ASP A 73 -15.50 5.30 10.13
C ASP A 73 -16.10 6.71 10.07
N ASN A 74 -17.29 6.84 9.46
CA ASN A 74 -18.01 8.11 9.42
C ASN A 74 -18.71 8.44 10.76
N LYS A 75 -18.79 7.50 11.70
CA LYS A 75 -19.38 7.68 13.03
C LYS A 75 -18.40 8.36 13.99
N ALA A 76 -18.25 9.69 13.86
CA ALA A 76 -17.64 10.60 14.84
C ALA A 76 -16.16 10.38 15.25
N ARG A 77 -15.58 9.19 15.03
CA ARG A 77 -14.14 8.93 15.11
C ARG A 77 -13.50 9.43 13.82
N GLN A 78 -13.05 10.68 13.80
CA GLN A 78 -12.29 11.24 12.66
C GLN A 78 -10.91 10.58 12.48
N GLU A 79 -10.56 9.58 13.29
CA GLU A 79 -9.24 8.97 13.29
C GLU A 79 -9.24 7.71 12.43
N ASN A 80 -8.22 7.61 11.57
CA ASN A 80 -7.96 6.38 10.84
C ASN A 80 -7.51 5.29 11.83
N ILE A 81 -7.94 4.05 11.60
CA ILE A 81 -7.54 2.87 12.36
C ILE A 81 -6.61 2.06 11.47
N ASP A 82 -5.40 1.73 11.94
CA ASP A 82 -4.53 0.75 11.27
C ASP A 82 -5.09 -0.65 11.52
N VAL A 83 -5.58 -1.29 10.47
CA VAL A 83 -6.08 -2.67 10.53
C VAL A 83 -4.95 -3.67 10.42
N GLY A 84 -3.89 -3.32 9.69
CA GLY A 84 -2.70 -4.15 9.57
C GLY A 84 -2.11 -4.16 8.17
N GLU A 85 -0.92 -4.74 8.10
CA GLU A 85 -0.20 -4.98 6.85
C GLU A 85 -0.82 -6.17 6.11
N ILE A 86 -1.28 -5.97 4.88
CA ILE A 86 -1.95 -6.98 4.04
C ILE A 86 -1.02 -7.60 2.98
N PHE A 87 0.14 -7.01 2.72
CA PHE A 87 1.15 -7.56 1.80
C PHE A 87 2.35 -8.08 2.58
N TRP A 88 2.74 -9.34 2.37
CA TRP A 88 3.82 -9.98 3.13
C TRP A 88 4.89 -10.53 2.19
N SER A 89 6.09 -10.79 2.71
CA SER A 89 7.24 -11.30 1.93
C SER A 89 6.98 -12.60 1.15
N HIS A 90 5.93 -13.36 1.51
CA HIS A 90 5.57 -14.64 0.88
C HIS A 90 4.10 -14.76 0.44
N THR A 91 3.32 -13.69 0.55
CA THR A 91 1.91 -13.69 0.11
C THR A 91 1.60 -12.41 -0.63
N LYS A 92 0.83 -12.51 -1.70
CA LYS A 92 0.40 -11.35 -2.47
C LYS A 92 -1.04 -11.05 -2.12
N ALA A 93 -1.30 -9.88 -1.52
CA ALA A 93 -2.67 -9.36 -1.49
C ALA A 93 -3.12 -9.13 -2.94
N THR A 94 -4.17 -9.83 -3.36
CA THR A 94 -4.66 -9.77 -4.75
C THR A 94 -5.85 -8.85 -4.85
N ARG A 95 -6.75 -8.92 -3.88
CA ARG A 95 -8.03 -8.21 -3.93
C ARG A 95 -8.56 -7.84 -2.56
N ALA A 96 -9.45 -6.86 -2.55
CA ALA A 96 -10.35 -6.61 -1.44
C ALA A 96 -11.79 -6.52 -1.95
N THR A 97 -12.78 -6.77 -1.09
CA THR A 97 -14.20 -6.67 -1.44
C THR A 97 -15.00 -6.06 -0.31
N TRP A 98 -15.98 -5.24 -0.66
CA TRP A 98 -17.03 -4.83 0.27
C TRP A 98 -18.15 -5.86 0.27
N SER A 99 -18.82 -6.03 1.42
CA SER A 99 -20.17 -6.62 1.45
C SER A 99 -21.17 -5.69 0.75
N LYS A 100 -22.29 -6.24 0.25
CA LYS A 100 -23.33 -5.43 -0.42
C LYS A 100 -23.96 -4.38 0.46
N ASP A 101 -24.13 -4.67 1.75
CA ASP A 101 -24.59 -3.68 2.72
C ASP A 101 -23.51 -2.66 3.13
N GLY A 102 -22.28 -2.80 2.62
CA GLY A 102 -21.13 -1.94 2.88
C GLY A 102 -20.60 -1.94 4.32
N SER A 103 -21.06 -2.87 5.16
CA SER A 103 -20.63 -2.97 6.56
C SER A 103 -19.35 -3.77 6.76
N ILE A 104 -18.89 -4.51 5.75
CA ILE A 104 -17.69 -5.32 5.83
C ILE A 104 -16.75 -5.00 4.66
N ILE A 105 -15.47 -4.85 4.97
CA ILE A 105 -14.38 -4.93 3.99
C ILE A 105 -13.51 -6.13 4.30
N ALA A 106 -13.22 -6.92 3.27
CA ALA A 106 -12.42 -8.13 3.37
C ALA A 106 -11.28 -8.09 2.37
N CYS A 107 -10.06 -8.40 2.82
CA CYS A 107 -8.89 -8.57 1.97
C CYS A 107 -8.62 -10.05 1.72
N GLU A 108 -8.09 -10.34 0.55
CA GLU A 108 -7.72 -11.70 0.15
C GLU A 108 -6.28 -11.74 -0.35
N ASN A 109 -5.59 -12.80 0.06
CA ASN A 109 -4.19 -13.03 -0.23
C ASN A 109 -4.01 -14.39 -0.91
N ASP A 110 -3.08 -14.44 -1.86
CA ASP A 110 -2.57 -15.69 -2.44
C ASP A 110 -1.59 -16.35 -1.46
N ILE A 111 -1.90 -17.59 -1.07
CA ILE A 111 -1.09 -18.43 -0.19
C ILE A 111 -1.03 -19.81 -0.81
N GLY A 112 0.16 -20.26 -1.24
CA GLY A 112 0.32 -21.58 -1.86
C GLY A 112 -0.51 -21.80 -3.14
N ASN A 113 -0.75 -20.75 -3.93
CA ASN A 113 -1.65 -20.73 -5.11
C ASN A 113 -3.15 -20.85 -4.81
N HIS A 114 -3.55 -20.66 -3.56
CA HIS A 114 -4.94 -20.58 -3.15
C HIS A 114 -5.25 -19.19 -2.58
N GLU A 115 -6.45 -18.68 -2.83
CA GLU A 115 -6.91 -17.39 -2.33
C GLU A 115 -7.65 -17.58 -1.01
N TYR A 116 -7.18 -16.89 0.04
CA TYR A 116 -7.79 -16.92 1.36
C TYR A 116 -8.09 -15.51 1.85
N PHE A 117 -9.12 -15.37 2.66
CA PHE A 117 -9.37 -14.14 3.40
C PHE A 117 -8.26 -13.92 4.42
N SER A 118 -7.63 -12.75 4.39
CA SER A 118 -6.68 -12.30 5.40
C SER A 118 -7.44 -11.50 6.47
N TYR A 119 -7.41 -10.18 6.36
CA TYR A 119 -8.11 -9.28 7.28
C TYR A 119 -9.52 -8.99 6.80
N VAL A 120 -10.47 -9.09 7.72
CA VAL A 120 -11.87 -8.73 7.49
C VAL A 120 -12.34 -7.83 8.61
N TYR A 121 -12.79 -6.63 8.27
CA TYR A 121 -13.25 -5.64 9.24
C TYR A 121 -14.77 -5.46 9.14
N ASP A 122 -15.47 -5.60 10.27
CA ASP A 122 -16.91 -5.35 10.41
C ASP A 122 -17.14 -3.98 11.08
N PHE A 123 -17.58 -3.00 10.29
CA PHE A 123 -17.87 -1.62 10.71
C PHE A 123 -19.06 -1.51 11.66
N GLN A 124 -19.98 -2.47 11.67
CA GLN A 124 -21.12 -2.43 12.59
C GLN A 124 -20.71 -2.89 13.98
N LYS A 125 -19.83 -3.88 14.05
CA LYS A 125 -19.37 -4.47 15.31
C LYS A 125 -18.10 -3.83 15.86
N ASP A 126 -17.38 -3.07 15.02
CA ASP A 126 -16.05 -2.53 15.35
C ASP A 126 -15.05 -3.66 15.66
N ILE A 127 -15.09 -4.73 14.85
CA ILE A 127 -14.29 -5.94 15.04
C ILE A 127 -13.44 -6.22 13.80
N LEU A 128 -12.15 -6.47 14.04
CA LEU A 128 -11.23 -7.03 13.07
C LEU A 128 -11.13 -8.55 13.25
N TYR A 129 -11.44 -9.29 12.20
CA TYR A 129 -11.19 -10.71 12.07
C TYR A 129 -9.89 -10.94 11.29
N TYR A 130 -9.07 -11.84 11.80
CA TYR A 130 -7.82 -12.28 11.19
C TYR A 130 -7.63 -13.77 11.48
N PRO A 131 -6.85 -14.50 10.66
CA PRO A 131 -6.66 -15.92 10.85
C PRO A 131 -5.98 -16.22 12.19
N PRO A 132 -6.34 -17.33 12.86
CA PRO A 132 -5.80 -17.67 14.17
C PRO A 132 -4.28 -17.81 14.13
N GLY A 133 -3.57 -17.36 15.16
CA GLY A 133 -2.11 -17.47 15.22
C GLY A 133 -1.36 -16.38 14.44
N ILE A 134 -2.04 -15.61 13.58
CA ILE A 134 -1.50 -14.36 13.06
C ILE A 134 -1.76 -13.29 14.13
N SER A 135 -0.69 -12.63 14.55
CA SER A 135 -0.79 -11.35 15.25
C SER A 135 -0.32 -10.25 14.32
N TRP A 136 -0.68 -9.00 14.62
CA TRP A 136 -0.19 -7.80 13.94
C TRP A 136 1.36 -7.72 13.81
N CYS A 137 2.12 -8.58 14.51
CA CYS A 137 3.58 -8.65 14.46
C CYS A 137 4.19 -10.02 14.06
N SER A 138 3.41 -11.04 13.73
CA SER A 138 3.98 -12.37 13.45
C SER A 138 4.35 -12.50 11.97
N ALA A 139 5.64 -12.42 11.67
CA ALA A 139 6.21 -12.86 10.39
C ALA A 139 6.10 -14.39 10.17
N GLU A 140 5.61 -15.12 11.18
CA GLU A 140 5.44 -16.57 11.17
C GLU A 140 4.05 -16.96 10.67
N TYR A 141 3.89 -17.02 9.35
CA TYR A 141 2.68 -17.49 8.68
C TYR A 141 2.67 -19.02 8.48
N ASN A 142 3.18 -19.76 9.46
CA ASN A 142 3.19 -21.23 9.46
C ASN A 142 1.81 -21.79 9.88
N LEU A 143 0.74 -21.21 9.36
CA LEU A 143 -0.59 -21.80 9.50
C LEU A 143 -0.76 -22.92 8.48
N SER A 144 -1.44 -23.98 8.90
CA SER A 144 -1.86 -25.01 7.97
C SER A 144 -2.85 -24.43 6.95
N GLU A 145 -2.86 -25.02 5.76
CA GLU A 145 -3.84 -24.70 4.73
C GLU A 145 -5.28 -24.87 5.25
N GLU A 146 -5.50 -25.85 6.13
CA GLU A 146 -6.78 -26.09 6.80
C GLU A 146 -7.23 -24.91 7.67
N ALA A 147 -6.31 -24.29 8.43
CA ALA A 147 -6.64 -23.13 9.26
C ALA A 147 -7.01 -21.91 8.40
N TRP A 148 -6.30 -21.70 7.29
CA TRP A 148 -6.63 -20.68 6.30
C TRP A 148 -7.99 -20.91 5.65
N ALA A 149 -8.29 -22.16 5.29
CA ALA A 149 -9.57 -22.56 4.72
C ALA A 149 -10.72 -22.37 5.72
N GLU A 150 -10.55 -22.78 6.98
CA GLU A 150 -11.56 -22.63 8.03
C GLU A 150 -11.88 -21.15 8.29
N HIS A 151 -10.85 -20.30 8.44
CA HIS A 151 -11.03 -18.86 8.59
C HIS A 151 -11.76 -18.27 7.38
N SER A 152 -11.32 -18.61 6.16
CA SER A 152 -11.92 -18.10 4.93
C SER A 152 -13.38 -18.52 4.76
N GLN A 153 -13.72 -19.75 5.15
CA GLN A 153 -15.10 -20.23 5.13
C GLN A 153 -15.98 -19.42 6.10
N LYS A 154 -15.50 -19.15 7.32
CA LYS A 154 -16.22 -18.32 8.30
C LYS A 154 -16.42 -16.90 7.77
N MET A 155 -15.40 -16.31 7.17
CA MET A 155 -15.47 -14.96 6.59
C MET A 155 -16.42 -14.89 5.40
N LYS A 156 -16.44 -15.93 4.56
CA LYS A 156 -17.40 -16.04 3.47
C LYS A 156 -18.84 -16.04 3.98
N LEU A 157 -19.15 -16.86 4.99
CA LEU A 157 -20.47 -16.90 5.61
C LEU A 157 -20.86 -15.53 6.18
N LEU A 158 -19.94 -14.88 6.87
CA LEU A 158 -20.17 -13.53 7.41
C LEU A 158 -20.48 -12.52 6.29
N ILE A 159 -19.75 -12.53 5.17
CA ILE A 159 -20.01 -11.64 4.02
C ILE A 159 -21.36 -11.98 3.36
N ASP A 160 -21.69 -13.27 3.23
CA ASP A 160 -22.95 -13.74 2.66
C ASP A 160 -24.16 -13.31 3.52
N GLU A 161 -24.03 -13.35 4.85
CA GLU A 161 -25.02 -12.79 5.80
C GLU A 161 -25.24 -11.28 5.59
N ARG A 162 -24.26 -10.57 5.04
CA ARG A 162 -24.33 -9.14 4.68
C ARG A 162 -24.77 -8.88 3.23
N GLY A 163 -25.38 -9.87 2.59
CA GLY A 163 -25.88 -9.79 1.21
C GLY A 163 -24.88 -10.23 0.14
N GLY A 164 -23.73 -10.75 0.55
CA GLY A 164 -22.66 -11.22 -0.33
C GLY A 164 -21.70 -10.11 -0.77
N ARG A 165 -20.84 -10.45 -1.72
CA ARG A 165 -19.78 -9.57 -2.23
C ARG A 165 -20.31 -8.51 -3.21
N THR A 166 -19.61 -7.38 -3.25
CA THR A 166 -19.73 -6.35 -4.29
C THR A 166 -18.68 -6.58 -5.37
N LYS A 167 -18.36 -5.54 -6.16
CA LYS A 167 -17.26 -5.58 -7.12
C LYS A 167 -15.93 -5.60 -6.37
N ASP A 168 -15.07 -6.53 -6.75
CA ASP A 168 -13.72 -6.62 -6.20
C ASP A 168 -12.89 -5.36 -6.54
N ILE A 169 -12.06 -5.00 -5.57
CA ILE A 169 -11.02 -3.99 -5.65
C ILE A 169 -9.73 -4.74 -5.99
N ASP A 170 -9.22 -4.55 -7.21
CA ASP A 170 -7.92 -5.08 -7.60
C ASP A 170 -6.81 -4.24 -6.97
N LEU A 171 -6.08 -4.83 -6.03
CA LEU A 171 -5.04 -4.13 -5.27
C LEU A 171 -3.77 -3.90 -6.10
N ASN A 172 -3.60 -4.57 -7.25
CA ASN A 172 -2.51 -4.25 -8.17
C ASN A 172 -2.72 -2.88 -8.83
N LEU A 173 -3.96 -2.41 -8.91
CA LEU A 173 -4.28 -1.11 -9.50
C LEU A 173 -3.88 0.07 -8.61
N ILE A 174 -3.46 -0.15 -7.36
CA ILE A 174 -3.01 0.92 -6.46
C ILE A 174 -1.83 1.68 -7.09
N TYR A 175 -0.92 0.98 -7.77
CA TYR A 175 0.21 1.63 -8.44
C TYR A 175 -0.21 2.48 -9.65
N GLY A 176 -1.38 2.22 -10.25
CA GLY A 176 -1.91 2.98 -11.38
C GLY A 176 -2.93 4.06 -11.00
N ASN A 177 -3.70 3.83 -9.93
CA ASN A 177 -4.85 4.65 -9.53
C ASN A 177 -4.68 5.30 -8.15
N GLY A 178 -3.63 4.95 -7.41
CA GLY A 178 -3.29 5.55 -6.14
C GLY A 178 -2.73 6.96 -6.32
N ARG A 179 -2.89 7.78 -5.29
CA ARG A 179 -2.33 9.14 -5.21
C ARG A 179 -1.24 9.20 -4.15
N ALA A 180 -0.31 10.14 -4.29
CA ALA A 180 0.58 10.46 -3.18
C ALA A 180 -0.23 11.06 -2.01
N PRO A 181 0.06 10.69 -0.75
CA PRO A 181 -0.50 11.38 0.40
C PRO A 181 0.04 12.81 0.47
N SER A 182 -0.76 13.73 1.00
CA SER A 182 -0.26 15.01 1.48
C SER A 182 0.69 14.81 2.67
N THR A 183 1.54 15.80 2.96
CA THR A 183 2.45 15.75 4.12
C THR A 183 1.69 15.49 5.42
N LYS A 184 0.55 16.16 5.62
CA LYS A 184 -0.27 16.00 6.82
C LYS A 184 -0.87 14.60 6.92
N GLU A 185 -1.46 14.07 5.84
CA GLU A 185 -1.99 12.71 5.83
C GLU A 185 -0.90 11.68 6.13
N TRP A 186 0.30 11.87 5.56
CA TRP A 186 1.43 10.99 5.81
C TRP A 186 1.90 11.03 7.26
N GLU A 187 1.96 12.22 7.88
CA GLU A 187 2.28 12.37 9.30
C GLU A 187 1.23 11.71 10.20
N GLU A 188 -0.05 11.80 9.87
CA GLU A 188 -1.13 11.17 10.62
C GLU A 188 -1.05 9.64 10.52
N LEU A 189 -0.86 9.10 9.31
CA LEU A 189 -0.71 7.66 9.10
C LEU A 189 0.55 7.11 9.77
N ASN A 190 1.67 7.84 9.73
CA ASN A 190 2.90 7.43 10.41
C ASN A 190 2.80 7.42 11.93
N LYS A 191 1.87 8.17 12.55
CA LYS A 191 1.63 8.09 14.00
C LYS A 191 0.87 6.82 14.39
N LEU A 192 -0.01 6.37 13.50
CA LEU A 192 -0.80 5.15 13.67
C LEU A 192 0.06 3.93 13.38
N TYR A 193 0.92 4.06 12.36
CA TYR A 193 1.95 3.10 12.08
C TYR A 193 2.93 3.04 13.25
N LYS A 194 3.02 1.88 13.88
CA LYS A 194 4.02 1.60 14.90
C LYS A 194 5.13 0.78 14.22
N PRO A 195 6.22 1.40 13.75
CA PRO A 195 7.34 0.64 13.21
C PRO A 195 7.90 -0.30 14.27
N PHE A 196 8.51 -1.40 13.83
CA PHE A 196 9.32 -2.29 14.67
C PHE A 196 10.32 -1.45 15.50
N GLU A 197 10.00 -1.19 16.77
CA GLU A 197 11.03 -0.88 17.75
C GLU A 197 11.79 -2.18 17.99
N THR A 198 12.83 -2.40 17.17
CA THR A 198 13.89 -3.32 17.54
C THR A 198 14.50 -2.77 18.83
N LYS A 199 14.07 -3.30 19.98
CA LYS A 199 14.90 -3.26 21.18
C LYS A 199 16.18 -4.00 20.84
N SER A 200 17.17 -3.23 20.40
CA SER A 200 18.57 -3.60 20.46
C SER A 200 18.87 -3.89 21.92
N ASN A 201 18.73 -5.15 22.33
CA ASN A 201 19.36 -5.65 23.54
C ASN A 201 20.88 -5.56 23.31
N ARG A 202 21.48 -4.47 23.78
CA ARG A 202 22.89 -4.40 24.14
C ARG A 202 22.99 -4.57 25.65
#